data_AF-A0A7X5SCA7-F1
#
_entry.id   AF-A0A7X5SCA7-F1
#
_cell.length_a   1.000
_cell.length_b   1.000
_cell.length_c   1.000
_cell.angle_alpha   90.00
_cell.angle_beta   90.00
_cell.angle_gamma   90.00
#
_symmetry.space_group_name_H-M   'P 1'
#
loop_
_entity.id
_entity.type
_entity.pdbx_description
1 polymer ?
#
loop_
_entity_poly.entity_id
_entity_poly.type
_entity_poly.pdbx_seq_one_letter_code
_entity_poly.pdbx_strand_id
1 'polypeptide(L)'
;PLGLYAPTARHGSPDGFAQFVDACHRAGIGVILDWVSAHFPDDAHGLAQFDGAAVYEHADPREGMHRDWNTLIYNYGRPEVTAYLLGSALEWIDHYHLDGLRVDAVA
;
A
#
# COMPACT_ATOMS: atom_id res chain seq x y z
N PRO A 1 -4.78 -3.52 -0.44
CA PRO A 1 -5.41 -2.37 0.27
C PRO A 1 -5.89 -1.33 -0.75
N LEU A 2 -6.85 -0.47 -0.40
CA LEU A 2 -7.41 0.54 -1.33
C LEU A 2 -6.71 1.91 -1.28
N GLY A 3 -6.13 2.27 -0.14
CA GLY A 3 -5.36 3.50 0.02
C GLY A 3 -3.99 3.19 0.59
N LEU A 4 -2.94 3.35 -0.22
CA LEU A 4 -1.56 3.10 0.20
C LEU A 4 -0.87 4.33 0.81
N TYR A 5 -1.45 5.51 0.66
CA TYR A 5 -0.86 6.81 1.03
C TYR A 5 -1.53 7.48 2.24
N ALA A 6 -2.40 6.78 2.96
CA ALA A 6 -3.11 7.37 4.09
C ALA A 6 -3.37 6.34 5.19
N PRO A 7 -3.22 6.71 6.48
CA PRO A 7 -3.68 5.88 7.58
C PRO A 7 -5.20 5.79 7.56
N THR A 8 -5.73 4.68 8.08
CA THR A 8 -7.18 4.47 8.09
C THR A 8 -7.87 5.50 8.99
N ALA A 9 -8.91 6.15 8.46
CA ALA A 9 -9.71 7.12 9.21
C ALA A 9 -10.45 6.52 10.42
N ARG A 10 -10.51 5.20 10.56
CA ARG A 10 -11.12 4.50 11.71
C ARG A 10 -10.51 4.90 13.05
N HIS A 11 -9.26 5.36 13.05
CA HIS A 11 -8.52 5.71 14.27
C HIS A 11 -8.23 7.22 14.40
N GLY A 12 -8.80 8.06 13.53
CA GLY A 12 -8.62 9.51 13.57
C GLY A 12 -7.96 10.08 12.32
N SER A 13 -7.38 11.26 12.46
CA SER A 13 -6.72 11.98 11.37
C SER A 13 -5.30 11.45 11.11
N PRO A 14 -4.72 11.74 9.93
CA PRO A 14 -3.31 11.58 9.65
C PRO A 14 -2.38 12.17 10.74
N ASP A 15 -2.69 13.38 11.21
CA ASP A 15 -1.93 14.02 12.30
C ASP A 15 -1.97 13.20 13.59
N GLY A 16 -3.10 12.54 13.88
CA GLY A 16 -3.23 11.65 15.03
C GLY A 16 -2.32 10.43 14.92
N PHE A 17 -2.16 9.88 13.71
CA PHE A 17 -1.20 8.80 13.47
C PHE A 17 0.25 9.27 13.61
N ALA A 18 0.60 10.45 13.09
CA ALA A 18 1.93 11.04 13.28
C ALA A 18 2.26 11.26 14.77
N GLN A 19 1.29 11.75 15.56
CA GLN A 19 1.44 11.90 17.01
C GLN A 19 1.65 10.56 17.73
N PHE A 20 1.00 9.48 17.26
CA PHE A 20 1.21 8.13 17.80
C PHE A 20 2.65 7.67 17.58
N VAL A 21 3.18 7.80 16.35
CA VAL A 21 4.56 7.41 16.04
C VAL A 21 5.56 8.20 16.88
N ASP A 22 5.39 9.53 16.94
CA ASP A 22 6.22 10.43 17.75
C ASP A 22 6.15 10.09 19.26
N ALA A 23 4.98 9.66 19.78
CA ALA A 23 4.87 9.16 21.14
C ALA A 23 5.63 7.85 21.38
N CYS A 24 5.60 6.91 20.42
CA CYS A 24 6.40 5.69 20.47
C CYS A 24 7.90 6.01 20.51
N HIS A 25 8.37 6.92 19.65
CA HIS A 25 9.78 7.32 19.59
C HIS A 25 10.25 8.00 20.88
N ARG A 26 9.44 8.88 21.47
CA ARG A 26 9.74 9.46 22.80
C ARG A 26 9.87 8.40 23.90
N ALA A 27 9.18 7.28 23.75
CA ALA A 27 9.27 6.15 24.67
C ALA A 27 10.39 5.16 24.32
N GLY A 28 11.17 5.40 23.25
CA GLY A 28 12.21 4.50 22.77
C GLY A 28 11.67 3.24 22.09
N ILE A 29 10.47 3.30 21.51
CA ILE A 29 9.80 2.19 20.83
C ILE A 29 9.79 2.46 19.32
N GLY A 30 10.31 1.51 18.53
CA GLY A 30 10.21 1.55 17.07
C GLY A 30 8.86 1.03 16.57
N VAL A 31 8.41 1.54 15.43
CA VAL A 31 7.14 1.22 14.78
C VAL A 31 7.41 0.58 13.41
N ILE A 32 6.95 -0.67 13.23
CA ILE A 32 6.99 -1.39 11.96
C ILE A 32 5.58 -1.49 11.41
N LEU A 33 5.42 -1.25 10.11
CA LEU A 33 4.14 -1.38 9.41
C LEU A 33 4.13 -2.58 8.46
N ASP A 34 3.03 -3.33 8.49
CA ASP A 34 2.72 -4.30 7.44
C ASP A 34 2.34 -3.55 6.16
N TRP A 35 3.24 -3.56 5.17
CA TRP A 35 3.05 -2.90 3.88
C TRP A 35 2.68 -3.96 2.83
N VAL A 36 1.43 -3.90 2.35
CA VAL A 36 0.87 -4.86 1.40
C VAL A 36 1.05 -4.33 -0.02
N SER A 37 2.17 -4.71 -0.63
CA SER A 37 2.52 -4.31 -1.99
C SER A 37 2.16 -5.34 -3.05
N ALA A 38 1.77 -6.55 -2.66
CA ALA A 38 1.60 -7.68 -3.58
C ALA A 38 0.33 -7.60 -4.44
N HIS A 39 -0.78 -7.14 -3.85
CA HIS A 39 -2.10 -7.21 -4.46
C HIS A 39 -3.07 -6.16 -3.89
N PHE A 40 -4.17 -5.90 -4.61
CA PHE A 40 -5.24 -4.98 -4.22
C PHE A 40 -6.62 -5.50 -4.64
N PRO A 41 -7.70 -5.16 -3.92
CA PRO A 41 -9.04 -5.63 -4.27
C PRO A 41 -9.62 -4.87 -5.47
N ASP A 42 -10.71 -5.39 -6.04
CA ASP A 42 -11.37 -4.90 -7.25
C ASP A 42 -12.50 -3.89 -6.99
N ASP A 43 -12.56 -3.28 -5.80
CA ASP A 43 -13.58 -2.29 -5.48
C ASP A 43 -13.57 -1.14 -6.51
N ALA A 44 -14.76 -0.75 -6.99
CA ALA A 44 -14.93 0.25 -8.05
C ALA A 44 -14.40 1.66 -7.70
N HIS A 45 -14.20 1.96 -6.42
CA HIS A 45 -13.61 3.23 -5.95
C HIS A 45 -12.10 3.15 -5.73
N GLY A 46 -11.50 1.99 -6.01
CA GLY A 46 -10.08 1.71 -5.90
C GLY A 46 -9.33 1.89 -7.22
N LEU A 47 -8.36 1.00 -7.45
CA LEU A 47 -7.42 1.09 -8.58
C LEU A 47 -7.78 0.21 -9.77
N ALA A 48 -8.77 -0.67 -9.63
CA ALA A 48 -9.18 -1.57 -10.70
C ALA A 48 -9.70 -0.77 -11.89
N GLN A 49 -9.18 -1.06 -13.09
CA GLN A 49 -9.56 -0.37 -14.32
C GLN A 49 -9.58 1.16 -14.18
N PHE A 50 -8.56 1.71 -13.54
CA PHE A 50 -8.55 3.09 -13.02
C PHE A 50 -8.96 4.17 -14.05
N ASP A 51 -8.59 4.01 -15.31
CA ASP A 51 -8.95 4.90 -16.42
C ASP A 51 -9.84 4.22 -17.49
N GLY A 52 -10.46 3.09 -17.15
CA GLY A 52 -11.17 2.20 -18.07
C GLY A 52 -10.31 1.10 -18.67
N ALA A 53 -8.99 1.07 -18.41
CA ALA A 53 -8.08 0.00 -18.80
C ALA A 53 -7.28 -0.56 -17.60
N ALA A 54 -6.66 -1.72 -17.80
CA ALA A 54 -5.77 -2.34 -16.81
C ALA A 54 -4.46 -1.54 -16.67
N VAL A 55 -4.48 -0.52 -15.81
CA VAL A 55 -3.36 0.40 -15.57
C VAL A 55 -2.47 -0.10 -14.44
N TYR A 56 -3.06 -0.32 -13.26
CA TYR A 56 -2.35 -0.74 -12.07
C TYR A 56 -2.19 -2.25 -12.00
N GLU A 57 -3.19 -2.99 -12.47
CA GLU A 57 -3.17 -4.43 -12.64
C GLU A 57 -2.56 -4.84 -13.98
N HIS A 58 -2.03 -6.07 -14.06
CA HIS A 58 -1.57 -6.62 -15.34
C HIS A 58 -2.77 -6.97 -16.25
N ALA A 59 -2.69 -6.62 -17.53
CA ALA A 59 -3.78 -6.85 -18.48
C ALA A 59 -4.02 -8.34 -18.81
N ASP A 60 -2.99 -9.18 -18.68
CA ASP A 60 -3.14 -10.63 -18.77
C ASP A 60 -3.70 -11.18 -17.46
N PRO A 61 -4.92 -11.75 -17.44
CA PRO A 61 -5.55 -12.29 -16.23
C PRO A 61 -4.84 -13.52 -15.64
N ARG A 62 -3.84 -14.09 -16.34
CA ARG A 62 -2.95 -15.13 -15.79
C ARG A 62 -1.91 -14.56 -14.83
N GLU A 63 -1.60 -13.27 -14.99
CA GLU A 63 -0.59 -12.55 -14.18
C GLU A 63 -1.22 -11.44 -13.33
N GLY A 64 -2.38 -10.92 -13.72
CA GLY A 64 -3.04 -9.77 -13.09
C GLY A 64 -4.03 -10.09 -11.97
N MET A 65 -4.21 -11.37 -11.61
CA MET A 65 -5.19 -11.75 -10.58
C MET A 65 -4.74 -12.94 -9.74
N HIS A 66 -4.81 -12.77 -8.42
CA HIS A 66 -4.70 -13.84 -7.44
C HIS A 66 -6.05 -14.54 -7.29
N ARG A 67 -6.25 -15.63 -8.03
CA ARG A 67 -7.57 -16.29 -8.19
C ARG A 67 -8.17 -16.80 -6.88
N ASP A 68 -7.34 -17.33 -5.99
CA ASP A 68 -7.82 -17.86 -4.71
C ASP A 68 -8.29 -16.77 -3.73
N TRP A 69 -7.86 -15.53 -3.96
CA TRP A 69 -8.17 -14.39 -3.09
C TRP A 69 -9.11 -13.38 -3.76
N ASN A 70 -9.39 -13.55 -5.06
CA ASN A 70 -10.17 -12.63 -5.87
C ASN A 70 -9.64 -11.18 -5.76
N THR A 71 -8.33 -11.02 -5.89
CA THR A 71 -7.66 -9.70 -5.87
C THR A 71 -6.77 -9.52 -7.09
N LEU A 72 -6.59 -8.28 -7.50
CA LEU A 72 -5.72 -7.91 -8.62
C LEU A 72 -4.26 -7.81 -8.18
N ILE A 73 -3.35 -8.14 -9.11
CA ILE A 73 -1.90 -8.10 -8.90
C ILE A 73 -1.33 -6.89 -9.64
N TYR A 74 -0.50 -6.11 -8.95
CA TYR A 74 0.15 -4.94 -9.53
C TYR A 74 1.02 -5.31 -10.74
N ASN A 75 0.96 -4.49 -11.79
CA ASN A 75 1.81 -4.62 -12.96
C ASN A 75 3.20 -4.03 -12.69
N TYR A 76 4.07 -4.80 -12.03
CA TYR A 76 5.45 -4.40 -11.72
C TYR A 76 6.31 -4.10 -12.96
N GLY A 77 5.92 -4.60 -14.14
CA GLY A 77 6.59 -4.31 -15.41
C GLY A 77 6.37 -2.86 -15.88
N ARG A 78 5.39 -2.14 -15.32
CA ARG A 78 5.08 -0.77 -15.68
C ARG A 78 5.79 0.23 -14.75
N PRO A 79 6.63 1.15 -15.27
CA PRO A 79 7.40 2.06 -14.43
C PRO A 79 6.58 2.93 -13.49
N GLU A 80 5.42 3.43 -13.93
CA GLU A 80 4.56 4.28 -13.11
C GLU A 80 3.92 3.52 -11.94
N VAL A 81 3.60 2.23 -12.14
CA VAL A 81 3.06 1.37 -11.07
C VAL A 81 4.14 1.07 -10.04
N THR A 82 5.36 0.77 -10.49
CA THR A 82 6.50 0.59 -9.58
C THR A 82 6.83 1.88 -8.83
N ALA A 83 6.77 3.03 -9.50
CA ALA A 83 6.96 4.33 -8.85
C ALA A 83 5.86 4.63 -7.81
N TYR A 84 4.60 4.31 -8.10
CA TYR A 84 3.49 4.41 -7.15
C TYR A 84 3.72 3.54 -5.89
N LEU A 85 4.16 2.29 -6.07
CA LEU A 85 4.45 1.41 -4.94
C LEU A 85 5.63 1.93 -4.11
N LEU A 86 6.75 2.26 -4.76
CA LEU A 86 7.93 2.83 -4.08
C LEU A 86 7.58 4.13 -3.36
N GLY A 87 6.82 5.02 -4.00
CA GLY A 87 6.34 6.25 -3.39
C GLY A 87 5.47 5.99 -2.16
N SER A 88 4.63 4.95 -2.18
CA SER A 88 3.85 4.60 -0.99
C SER A 88 4.70 4.07 0.16
N ALA A 89 5.76 3.29 -0.11
CA ALA A 89 6.68 2.83 0.92
C ALA A 89 7.44 4.02 1.56
N LEU A 90 7.88 4.96 0.72
CA LEU A 90 8.54 6.19 1.16
C LEU A 90 7.59 7.10 1.95
N GLU A 91 6.31 7.21 1.59
CA GLU A 91 5.34 8.00 2.36
C GLU A 91 5.33 7.61 3.85
N TRP A 92 5.32 6.30 4.13
CA TRP A 92 5.33 5.79 5.50
C TRP A 92 6.63 6.08 6.23
N ILE A 93 7.78 5.91 5.57
CA ILE A 93 9.10 6.09 6.19
C ILE A 93 9.44 7.58 6.31
N ASP A 94 9.31 8.35 5.24
CA ASP A 94 9.78 9.73 5.16
C ASP A 94 8.82 10.72 5.84
N HIS A 95 7.49 10.55 5.67
CA HIS A 95 6.52 11.49 6.22
C HIS A 95 6.09 11.11 7.63
N TYR A 96 5.81 9.83 7.87
CA TYR A 96 5.34 9.36 9.19
C TYR A 96 6.46 8.82 10.09
N HIS A 97 7.71 8.79 9.61
CA HIS A 97 8.89 8.37 10.36
C HIS A 97 8.84 6.91 10.83
N LEU A 98 8.22 6.00 10.07
CA LEU A 98 8.20 4.60 10.44
C LEU A 98 9.62 3.98 10.38
N ASP A 99 9.89 3.06 11.30
CA ASP A 99 11.22 2.46 11.49
C ASP A 99 11.46 1.24 10.60
N GLY A 100 10.41 0.74 9.94
CA GLY A 100 10.53 -0.36 9.00
C GLY A 100 9.20 -0.79 8.40
N LEU A 101 9.31 -1.57 7.32
CA LEU A 101 8.18 -2.19 6.62
C LEU A 101 8.35 -3.69 6.64
N ARG A 102 7.26 -4.42 6.89
CA ARG A 102 7.16 -5.87 6.68
C ARG A 102 6.28 -6.13 5.47
N VAL A 103 6.77 -6.94 4.53
CA VAL A 103 5.98 -7.39 3.37
C VAL A 103 5.48 -8.80 3.64
N ASP A 104 4.17 -9.00 3.53
CA ASP A 104 3.55 -10.32 3.60
C ASP A 104 3.40 -10.95 2.20
N ALA A 105 3.23 -12.27 2.15
CA ALA A 105 2.98 -13.02 0.91
C ALA A 105 3.92 -12.69 -0.26
N VAL A 106 5.24 -12.72 0.00
CA VAL A 106 6.26 -12.46 -1.03
C VAL A 106 6.35 -13.58 -2.08
N ALA A 107 5.91 -14.81 -1.73
CA ALA A 107 6.06 -16.02 -2.53
C ALA A 107 4.87 -16.30 -3.45
#